data_AF-A0A8T7CK08-F1
#
_entry.id   AF-A0A8T7CK08-F1
#
_cell.length_a   1.000
_cell.length_b   1.000
_cell.length_c   1.000
_cell.angle_alpha   90.00
_cell.angle_beta   90.00
_cell.angle_gamma   90.00
#
_symmetry.space_group_name_H-M   'P 1'
#
loop_
_entity.id
_entity.type
_entity.pdbx_description
1 polymer ?
#
loop_
_entity_poly.entity_id
_entity_poly.type
_entity_poly.pdbx_seq_one_letter_code
_entity_poly.pdbx_strand_id
1 'polypeptide(L)'
;MTTHAAAGKHWTEPELERLTVENHFRLRGLEVTRLDTFVDAAFAFVLTLLVISFDEIPSNIPEMLAAIKRIPGFAASFAVLMWFWLQHRLWSRRYGLENRSTVLHSLAFIFVVMVYVYPLRMVFEGMFSNLTDGFLATSYQIESYNDLRIIFVFYSVGFFAMSVLISRLFIMARRSAAALALNDIELRRTNVQIHIWLLAAAGGLLSIVLSVTLPDAWVPAAGYMYFGLFPLMRIPVFLDLRRNSSAT
;
A
#
# COMPACT_ATOMS: atom_id res chain seq x y z
N MET A 1 1.70 -18.64 29.46
CA MET A 1 0.90 -17.83 28.50
C MET A 1 1.83 -17.41 27.38
N THR A 2 1.87 -18.17 26.29
CA THR A 2 2.68 -17.86 25.10
C THR A 2 1.73 -17.83 23.90
N THR A 3 1.03 -16.72 23.73
CA THR A 3 0.29 -16.41 22.51
C THR A 3 1.28 -15.84 21.49
N HIS A 4 2.08 -16.72 20.90
CA HIS A 4 2.85 -16.37 19.71
C HIS A 4 2.77 -17.49 18.68
N ALA A 5 2.55 -17.05 17.44
CA ALA A 5 2.79 -17.75 16.18
C ALA A 5 1.75 -18.80 15.75
N ALA A 6 0.78 -18.37 14.93
CA ALA A 6 0.12 -19.24 13.96
C ALA A 6 1.12 -19.95 13.01
N ALA A 7 2.40 -19.51 12.98
CA ALA A 7 3.45 -20.14 12.18
C ALA A 7 3.91 -21.52 12.72
N GLY A 8 3.57 -21.88 13.96
CA GLY A 8 3.87 -23.20 14.54
C GLY A 8 2.66 -23.93 15.15
N LYS A 9 1.49 -23.28 15.20
CA LYS A 9 0.25 -23.89 15.68
C LYS A 9 -0.37 -24.77 14.58
N HIS A 10 -0.59 -26.04 14.89
CA HIS A 10 -1.44 -26.91 14.06
C HIS A 10 -2.91 -26.66 14.41
N TRP A 11 -3.71 -26.25 13.42
CA TRP A 11 -5.15 -26.03 13.60
C TRP A 11 -5.92 -27.35 13.57
N THR A 12 -6.81 -27.54 14.55
CA THR A 12 -7.78 -28.65 14.55
C THR A 12 -9.13 -28.22 13.98
N GLU A 13 -9.93 -29.16 13.48
CA GLU A 13 -11.24 -28.85 12.89
C GLU A 13 -12.18 -28.09 13.85
N PRO A 14 -12.32 -28.49 15.14
CA PRO A 14 -13.16 -27.76 16.08
C PRO A 14 -12.68 -26.33 16.36
N GLU A 15 -11.39 -26.05 16.24
CA GLU A 15 -10.85 -24.69 16.38
C GLU A 15 -11.16 -23.85 15.14
N LEU A 16 -11.05 -24.44 13.95
CA LEU A 16 -11.34 -23.77 12.67
C LEU A 16 -12.81 -23.38 12.54
N GLU A 17 -13.73 -24.20 13.06
CA GLU A 17 -15.17 -23.93 13.09
C GLU A 17 -15.54 -22.74 14.01
N ARG A 18 -14.72 -22.48 15.04
CA ARG A 18 -14.94 -21.36 15.97
C ARG A 18 -14.43 -20.02 15.44
N LEU A 19 -13.64 -20.03 14.36
CA LEU A 19 -13.08 -18.80 13.81
C LEU A 19 -14.17 -17.95 13.16
N THR A 20 -14.09 -16.63 13.37
CA THR A 20 -14.94 -15.68 12.65
C THR A 20 -14.68 -15.77 11.15
N VAL A 21 -15.75 -15.89 10.38
CA VAL A 21 -15.70 -15.95 8.91
C VAL A 21 -16.12 -14.61 8.33
N GLU A 22 -15.23 -13.96 7.58
CA GLU A 22 -15.53 -12.75 6.82
C GLU A 22 -15.32 -13.01 5.33
N ASN A 23 -16.38 -12.80 4.54
CA ASN A 23 -16.36 -13.05 3.09
C ASN A 23 -15.80 -14.45 2.76
N HIS A 24 -16.28 -15.54 3.37
CA HIS A 24 -15.74 -16.90 3.14
C HIS A 24 -14.25 -17.09 3.47
N PHE A 25 -13.68 -16.28 4.38
CA PHE A 25 -12.31 -16.42 4.86
C PHE A 25 -12.33 -16.52 6.39
N ARG A 26 -11.75 -17.59 6.96
CA ARG A 26 -11.64 -17.76 8.42
C ARG A 26 -10.49 -16.90 8.95
N LEU A 27 -10.77 -16.02 9.91
CA LEU A 27 -9.79 -15.09 10.44
C LEU A 27 -8.96 -15.74 11.55
N ARG A 28 -7.64 -15.77 11.38
CA ARG A 28 -6.70 -16.40 12.31
C ARG A 28 -5.95 -15.40 13.19
N GLY A 29 -5.90 -14.12 12.80
CA GLY A 29 -5.30 -13.01 13.55
C GLY A 29 -6.36 -12.17 14.25
N LEU A 30 -7.15 -12.78 15.15
CA LEU A 30 -8.17 -12.06 15.93
C LEU A 30 -7.58 -11.43 17.20
N GLU A 31 -6.54 -12.03 17.77
CA GLU A 31 -5.80 -11.43 18.88
C GLU A 31 -4.88 -10.33 18.33
N VAL A 32 -4.97 -9.14 18.92
CA VAL A 32 -4.09 -8.02 18.55
C VAL A 32 -2.68 -8.35 19.01
N THR A 33 -1.74 -8.41 18.07
CA THR A 33 -0.34 -8.67 18.38
C THR A 33 0.42 -7.37 18.65
N ARG A 34 1.58 -7.47 19.33
CA ARG A 34 2.49 -6.33 19.51
C ARG A 34 2.97 -5.77 18.17
N LEU A 35 3.15 -6.64 17.18
CA LEU A 35 3.52 -6.22 15.83
C LEU A 35 2.42 -5.38 15.20
N ASP A 36 1.15 -5.80 15.29
CA ASP A 36 0.03 -5.05 14.73
C ASP A 36 -0.11 -3.68 15.37
N THR A 37 -0.01 -3.61 16.71
CA THR A 37 -0.04 -2.33 17.44
C THR A 37 1.10 -1.41 17.01
N PHE A 38 2.30 -1.95 16.79
CA PHE A 38 3.44 -1.17 16.33
C PHE A 38 3.24 -0.66 14.89
N VAL A 39 2.71 -1.49 13.99
CA VAL A 39 2.38 -1.09 12.61
C VAL A 39 1.32 0.00 12.61
N ASP A 40 0.23 -0.16 13.36
CA ASP A 40 -0.84 0.82 13.47
C ASP A 40 -0.34 2.15 14.02
N ALA A 41 0.49 2.12 15.07
CA ALA A 41 1.11 3.32 15.64
C ALA A 41 2.05 4.01 14.64
N ALA A 42 2.84 3.26 13.89
CA ALA A 42 3.74 3.82 12.89
C ALA A 42 2.97 4.47 11.72
N PHE A 43 1.87 3.86 11.27
CA PHE A 43 1.00 4.47 10.28
C PHE A 43 0.33 5.74 10.82
N ALA A 44 -0.19 5.73 12.05
CA ALA A 44 -0.75 6.93 12.66
C ALA A 44 0.28 8.07 12.70
N PHE A 45 1.52 7.78 13.09
CA PHE A 45 2.62 8.76 13.10
C PHE A 45 2.99 9.25 11.70
N VAL A 46 3.03 8.36 10.71
CA VAL A 46 3.27 8.72 9.32
C VAL A 46 2.19 9.66 8.78
N LEU A 47 0.93 9.41 9.11
CA LEU A 47 -0.18 10.24 8.66
C LEU A 47 -0.17 11.61 9.38
N THR A 48 0.20 11.67 10.65
CA THR A 48 0.37 12.95 11.34
C THR A 48 1.55 13.73 10.77
N LEU A 49 2.67 13.10 10.42
CA LEU A 49 3.78 13.77 9.70
C LEU A 49 3.36 14.28 8.32
N LEU A 50 2.53 13.51 7.60
CA LEU A 50 1.97 13.93 6.31
C LEU A 50 1.12 15.21 6.47
N VAL A 51 0.34 15.33 7.54
CA VAL A 51 -0.43 16.54 7.87
C VAL A 51 0.50 17.67 8.33
N ILE A 52 1.34 17.43 9.33
CA ILE A 52 2.09 18.45 10.07
C ILE A 52 3.28 19.00 9.26
N SER A 53 3.67 18.37 8.16
CA SER A 53 4.64 18.93 7.20
C SER A 53 4.14 20.19 6.46
N PHE A 54 3.23 20.97 7.05
CA PHE A 54 3.08 22.39 6.73
C PHE A 54 4.27 23.11 7.35
N ASP A 55 5.19 23.60 6.51
CA ASP A 55 6.41 24.24 6.98
C ASP A 55 6.13 25.46 7.87
N GLU A 56 4.98 26.13 7.73
CA GLU A 56 4.58 27.27 8.56
C GLU A 56 3.07 27.33 8.78
N ILE A 57 2.65 27.71 10.00
CA ILE A 57 1.25 28.04 10.30
C ILE A 57 0.92 29.35 9.56
N PRO A 58 -0.13 29.39 8.71
CA PRO A 58 -0.42 30.57 7.92
C PRO A 58 -0.68 31.78 8.82
N SER A 59 0.06 32.86 8.57
CA SER A 59 0.02 34.10 9.34
C SER A 59 -1.05 35.09 8.82
N ASN A 60 -1.55 34.86 7.61
CA ASN A 60 -2.52 35.71 6.92
C ASN A 60 -3.48 34.91 6.02
N ILE A 61 -4.54 35.59 5.54
CA ILE A 61 -5.58 34.97 4.70
C ILE A 61 -5.03 34.42 3.37
N PRO A 62 -4.17 35.12 2.60
CA PRO A 62 -3.55 34.56 1.40
C PRO A 62 -2.81 33.24 1.65
N GLU A 63 -1.99 33.16 2.70
CA GLU A 63 -1.28 31.94 3.09
C GLU A 63 -2.25 30.81 3.48
N MET A 64 -3.31 31.13 4.22
CA MET A 64 -4.35 30.17 4.59
C MET A 64 -5.05 29.59 3.34
N LEU A 65 -5.38 30.43 2.36
CA LEU A 65 -6.00 29.99 1.11
C LEU A 65 -5.05 29.09 0.30
N ALA A 66 -3.74 29.42 0.27
CA ALA A 66 -2.73 28.57 -0.35
C ALA A 66 -2.61 27.20 0.35
N ALA A 67 -2.68 27.17 1.67
CA ALA A 67 -2.69 25.93 2.45
C ALA A 67 -3.92 25.06 2.15
N ILE A 68 -5.12 25.67 2.06
CA ILE A 68 -6.37 24.95 1.70
C ILE A 68 -6.26 24.32 0.30
N LYS A 69 -5.67 25.03 -0.66
CA LYS A 69 -5.46 24.53 -2.01
C LYS A 69 -4.52 23.31 -2.10
N ARG A 70 -3.74 23.02 -1.06
CA ARG A 70 -2.89 21.81 -0.98
C ARG A 70 -3.63 20.58 -0.41
N ILE A 71 -4.82 20.77 0.17
CA ILE A 71 -5.61 19.68 0.78
C ILE A 71 -5.91 18.53 -0.19
N PRO A 72 -6.23 18.74 -1.49
CA PRO A 72 -6.46 17.63 -2.41
C PRO A 72 -5.23 16.72 -2.57
N GLY A 73 -4.03 17.30 -2.67
CA GLY A 73 -2.77 16.55 -2.75
C GLY A 73 -2.50 15.75 -1.48
N PHE A 74 -2.76 16.35 -0.32
CA PHE A 74 -2.75 15.67 0.97
C PHE A 74 -3.74 14.50 1.02
N ALA A 75 -5.00 14.72 0.63
CA ALA A 75 -6.07 13.72 0.70
C ALA A 75 -5.79 12.51 -0.21
N ALA A 76 -5.25 12.74 -1.41
CA ALA A 76 -4.83 11.65 -2.30
C ALA A 76 -3.65 10.85 -1.73
N SER A 77 -2.66 11.54 -1.15
CA SER A 77 -1.53 10.91 -0.47
C SER A 77 -2.00 10.04 0.71
N PHE A 78 -2.88 10.61 1.55
CA PHE A 78 -3.52 9.91 2.66
C PHE A 78 -4.24 8.64 2.18
N ALA A 79 -5.05 8.73 1.11
CA ALA A 79 -5.80 7.60 0.58
C ALA A 79 -4.87 6.45 0.14
N VAL A 80 -3.73 6.74 -0.49
CA VAL A 80 -2.75 5.73 -0.89
C VAL A 80 -2.09 5.07 0.31
N LEU A 81 -1.65 5.85 1.31
CA LEU A 81 -1.07 5.29 2.54
C LEU A 81 -2.09 4.43 3.29
N MET A 82 -3.35 4.90 3.38
CA MET A 82 -4.42 4.13 4.00
C MET A 82 -4.72 2.84 3.27
N TRP A 83 -4.64 2.84 1.95
CA TRP A 83 -4.82 1.64 1.17
C TRP A 83 -3.72 0.61 1.47
N PHE A 84 -2.46 1.02 1.57
CA PHE A 84 -1.36 0.15 1.99
C PHE A 84 -1.55 -0.39 3.42
N TRP A 85 -1.95 0.46 4.36
CA TRP A 85 -2.27 0.05 5.73
C TRP A 85 -3.40 -0.98 5.79
N LEU A 86 -4.50 -0.74 5.09
CA LEU A 86 -5.66 -1.65 5.04
C LEU A 86 -5.25 -3.05 4.56
N GLN A 87 -4.23 -3.12 3.71
CA GLN A 87 -3.80 -4.37 3.07
C GLN A 87 -2.84 -5.15 3.96
N HIS A 88 -1.98 -4.45 4.71
CA HIS A 88 -1.24 -5.05 5.81
C HIS A 88 -2.18 -5.55 6.90
N ARG A 89 -3.14 -4.73 7.34
CA ARG A 89 -4.17 -5.14 8.32
C ARG A 89 -5.00 -6.33 7.85
N LEU A 90 -5.39 -6.36 6.57
CA LEU A 90 -6.10 -7.49 5.97
C LEU A 90 -5.25 -8.76 6.03
N TRP A 91 -3.97 -8.67 5.68
CA TRP A 91 -3.04 -9.78 5.76
C TRP A 91 -2.91 -10.28 7.21
N SER A 92 -2.68 -9.39 8.17
CA SER A 92 -2.51 -9.77 9.58
C SER A 92 -3.75 -10.48 10.12
N ARG A 93 -4.95 -9.89 9.95
CA ARG A 93 -6.21 -10.49 10.43
C ARG A 93 -6.49 -11.87 9.82
N ARG A 94 -6.16 -12.06 8.55
CA ARG A 94 -6.43 -13.33 7.84
C ARG A 94 -5.53 -14.46 8.32
N TYR A 95 -4.22 -14.20 8.49
CA TYR A 95 -3.25 -15.27 8.68
C TYR A 95 -2.66 -15.35 10.10
N GLY A 96 -2.67 -14.26 10.88
CA GLY A 96 -2.14 -14.25 12.25
C GLY A 96 -0.66 -14.70 12.36
N LEU A 97 0.12 -14.50 11.31
CA LEU A 97 1.49 -15.01 11.22
C LEU A 97 2.51 -14.07 11.87
N GLU A 98 3.00 -14.47 13.03
CA GLU A 98 4.18 -13.86 13.68
C GLU A 98 5.37 -14.82 13.66
N ASN A 99 6.18 -14.76 12.61
CA ASN A 99 7.49 -15.37 12.60
C ASN A 99 8.56 -14.30 12.32
N ARG A 100 9.83 -14.61 12.58
CA ARG A 100 10.93 -13.66 12.41
C ARG A 100 10.96 -13.00 11.02
N SER A 101 10.57 -13.75 9.98
CA SER A 101 10.54 -13.23 8.61
C SER A 101 9.37 -12.26 8.41
N THR A 102 8.15 -12.58 8.87
CA THR A 102 6.98 -11.69 8.72
C THR A 102 7.12 -10.42 9.55
N VAL A 103 7.74 -10.52 10.72
CA VAL A 103 8.13 -9.36 11.54
C VAL A 103 9.10 -8.47 10.76
N LEU A 104 10.20 -9.03 10.23
CA LEU A 104 11.20 -8.26 9.49
C LEU A 104 10.60 -7.55 8.26
N HIS A 105 9.75 -8.25 7.49
CA HIS A 105 9.10 -7.65 6.32
C HIS A 105 8.10 -6.55 6.71
N SER A 106 7.38 -6.70 7.83
CA SER A 106 6.48 -5.66 8.34
C SER A 106 7.25 -4.43 8.83
N LEU A 107 8.39 -4.63 9.51
CA LEU A 107 9.28 -3.54 9.93
C LEU A 107 9.91 -2.82 8.72
N ALA A 108 10.39 -3.58 7.73
CA ALA A 108 10.91 -3.02 6.49
C ALA A 108 9.82 -2.23 5.74
N PHE A 109 8.59 -2.73 5.74
CA PHE A 109 7.46 -2.06 5.12
C PHE A 109 7.17 -0.71 5.78
N ILE A 110 7.12 -0.65 7.11
CA ILE A 110 6.96 0.61 7.85
C ILE A 110 8.11 1.57 7.53
N PHE A 111 9.35 1.09 7.54
CA PHE A 111 10.51 1.93 7.24
C PHE A 111 10.39 2.58 5.86
N VAL A 112 10.01 1.81 4.83
CA VAL A 112 9.79 2.34 3.48
C VAL A 112 8.63 3.33 3.46
N VAL A 113 7.52 3.03 4.14
CA VAL A 113 6.36 3.92 4.26
C VAL A 113 6.78 5.28 4.84
N MET A 114 7.59 5.30 5.90
CA MET A 114 8.06 6.54 6.53
C MET A 114 8.85 7.43 5.56
N VAL A 115 9.74 6.85 4.76
CA VAL A 115 10.51 7.59 3.75
C VAL A 115 9.62 8.03 2.58
N TYR A 116 8.63 7.21 2.23
CA TYR A 116 7.77 7.40 1.06
C TYR A 116 6.75 8.54 1.19
N VAL A 117 6.46 9.00 2.41
CA VAL A 117 5.49 10.08 2.68
C VAL A 117 5.77 11.34 1.88
N TYR A 118 7.04 11.76 1.82
CA TYR A 118 7.44 13.00 1.14
C TYR A 118 7.29 12.95 -0.39
N PRO A 119 7.89 11.98 -1.11
CA PRO A 119 7.73 11.91 -2.56
C PRO A 119 6.27 11.69 -2.98
N LEU A 120 5.50 10.93 -2.19
CA LEU A 120 4.06 10.73 -2.42
C LEU A 120 3.30 12.07 -2.44
N ARG A 121 3.54 12.91 -1.43
CA ARG A 121 2.90 14.22 -1.33
C ARG A 121 3.28 15.14 -2.49
N MET A 122 4.57 15.21 -2.81
CA MET A 122 5.09 16.06 -3.89
C MET A 122 4.47 15.68 -5.24
N VAL A 123 4.37 14.38 -5.54
CA VAL A 123 3.77 13.90 -6.79
C VAL A 123 2.30 14.29 -6.89
N PHE A 124 1.50 14.10 -5.84
CA PHE A 124 0.08 14.43 -5.89
C PHE A 124 -0.18 15.95 -5.93
N GLU A 125 0.54 16.76 -5.15
CA GLU A 125 0.43 18.22 -5.24
C GLU A 125 0.80 18.71 -6.65
N GLY A 126 1.93 18.24 -7.22
CA GLY A 126 2.35 18.59 -8.58
C GLY A 126 1.34 18.16 -9.65
N MET A 127 0.79 16.95 -9.54
CA MET A 127 -0.24 16.43 -10.44
C MET A 127 -1.50 17.30 -10.43
N PHE A 128 -2.01 17.64 -9.24
CA PHE A 128 -3.21 18.47 -9.10
C PHE A 128 -3.00 19.90 -9.56
N SER A 129 -1.82 20.46 -9.32
CA SER A 129 -1.46 21.78 -9.85
C SER A 129 -1.46 21.78 -11.37
N ASN A 130 -0.85 20.76 -11.99
CA ASN A 130 -0.85 20.61 -13.45
C ASN A 130 -2.27 20.43 -14.04
N LEU A 131 -3.12 19.61 -13.39
CA LEU A 131 -4.50 19.38 -13.82
C LEU A 131 -5.41 20.61 -13.70
N THR A 132 -5.02 21.60 -12.91
CA THR A 132 -5.83 22.79 -12.62
C THR A 132 -5.17 24.09 -13.08
N ASP A 133 -4.20 24.01 -13.99
CA ASP A 133 -3.43 25.13 -14.52
C ASP A 133 -2.87 26.05 -13.42
N GLY A 134 -2.41 25.45 -12.31
CA GLY A 134 -1.82 26.16 -11.18
C GLY A 134 -2.81 26.69 -10.15
N PHE A 135 -4.13 26.44 -10.31
CA PHE A 135 -5.11 26.85 -9.29
C PHE A 135 -4.85 26.18 -7.95
N LEU A 136 -4.55 24.88 -7.95
CA LEU A 136 -4.10 24.13 -6.77
C LEU A 136 -2.60 24.36 -6.56
N ALA A 137 -2.25 24.73 -5.33
CA ALA A 137 -0.89 25.10 -4.96
C ALA A 137 0.00 23.86 -4.74
N THR A 138 1.29 24.03 -4.97
CA THR A 138 2.34 23.04 -4.65
C THR A 138 3.26 23.59 -3.58
N SER A 139 3.78 22.73 -2.72
CA SER A 139 4.83 23.07 -1.75
C SER A 139 6.23 23.10 -2.36
N TYR A 140 6.37 22.49 -3.54
CA TYR A 140 7.65 22.29 -4.20
C TYR A 140 7.61 22.92 -5.58
N GLN A 141 8.62 23.73 -5.88
CA GLN A 141 8.84 24.29 -7.21
C GLN A 141 9.73 23.32 -7.99
N ILE A 142 9.17 22.78 -9.07
CA ILE A 142 9.93 21.95 -10.01
C ILE A 142 10.62 22.90 -10.98
N GLU A 143 11.90 23.14 -10.76
CA GLU A 143 12.69 24.08 -11.59
C GLU A 143 13.20 23.42 -12.87
N SER A 144 13.38 22.09 -12.86
CA SER A 144 13.92 21.33 -13.98
C SER A 144 13.19 19.99 -14.21
N TYR A 145 13.21 19.53 -15.46
CA TYR A 145 12.81 18.16 -15.81
C TYR A 145 13.66 17.11 -15.08
N ASN A 146 14.91 17.43 -14.74
CA ASN A 146 15.74 16.55 -13.95
C ASN A 146 15.20 16.36 -12.52
N ASP A 147 14.71 17.42 -11.89
CA ASP A 147 14.12 17.34 -10.55
C ASP A 147 12.83 16.51 -10.57
N LEU A 148 12.01 16.71 -11.61
CA LEU A 148 10.80 15.92 -11.83
C LEU A 148 11.12 14.43 -11.98
N ARG A 149 12.17 14.08 -12.75
CA ARG A 149 12.63 12.68 -12.91
C ARG A 149 13.05 12.09 -11.57
N ILE A 150 13.84 12.83 -10.79
CA ILE A 150 14.31 12.38 -9.48
C ILE A 150 13.10 12.08 -8.58
N ILE A 151 12.13 13.00 -8.50
CA ILE A 151 10.91 12.81 -7.71
C ILE A 151 10.15 11.55 -8.15
N PHE A 152 9.93 11.36 -9.45
CA PHE A 152 9.23 10.17 -9.95
C PHE A 152 10.02 8.88 -9.73
N VAL A 153 11.34 8.89 -9.82
CA VAL A 153 12.16 7.71 -9.50
C VAL A 153 12.02 7.36 -8.02
N PHE A 154 12.20 8.32 -7.10
CA PHE A 154 12.06 8.07 -5.66
C PHE A 154 10.66 7.60 -5.29
N TYR A 155 9.64 8.23 -5.86
CA TYR A 155 8.25 7.78 -5.76
C TYR A 155 8.10 6.32 -6.25
N SER A 156 8.56 6.02 -7.46
CA SER A 156 8.34 4.71 -8.06
C SER A 156 9.10 3.60 -7.35
N VAL A 157 10.31 3.88 -6.84
CA VAL A 157 11.10 2.97 -6.01
C VAL A 157 10.40 2.66 -4.69
N GLY A 158 9.88 3.68 -4.00
CA GLY A 158 9.13 3.48 -2.76
C GLY A 158 7.86 2.64 -2.98
N PHE A 159 7.07 2.98 -4.00
CA PHE A 159 5.88 2.21 -4.37
C PHE A 159 6.20 0.76 -4.74
N PHE A 160 7.25 0.53 -5.53
CA PHE A 160 7.75 -0.79 -5.89
C PHE A 160 8.13 -1.59 -4.65
N ALA A 161 8.96 -1.03 -3.77
CA ALA A 161 9.45 -1.68 -2.56
C ALA A 161 8.29 -2.07 -1.64
N MET A 162 7.35 -1.17 -1.37
CA MET A 162 6.15 -1.47 -0.57
C MET A 162 5.31 -2.57 -1.19
N SER A 163 5.07 -2.53 -2.51
CA SER A 163 4.28 -3.54 -3.22
C SER A 163 4.93 -4.93 -3.15
N VAL A 164 6.26 -5.00 -3.31
CA VAL A 164 7.03 -6.24 -3.15
C VAL A 164 6.93 -6.77 -1.72
N LEU A 165 7.05 -5.90 -0.71
CA LEU A 165 6.98 -6.31 0.70
C LEU A 165 5.59 -6.88 1.05
N ILE A 166 4.50 -6.23 0.63
CA ILE A 166 3.15 -6.77 0.81
C ILE A 166 2.97 -8.08 0.04
N SER A 167 3.42 -8.17 -1.22
CA SER A 167 3.36 -9.41 -1.99
C SER A 167 4.10 -10.56 -1.28
N ARG A 168 5.30 -10.28 -0.73
CA ARG A 168 6.09 -11.24 0.04
C ARG A 168 5.35 -11.74 1.29
N LEU A 169 4.64 -10.86 2.00
CA LEU A 169 3.79 -11.25 3.14
C LEU A 169 2.71 -12.26 2.72
N PHE A 170 2.02 -12.03 1.61
CA PHE A 170 1.03 -12.99 1.08
C PHE A 170 1.67 -14.29 0.56
N ILE A 171 2.85 -14.23 -0.07
CA ILE A 171 3.61 -15.42 -0.49
C ILE A 171 4.00 -16.27 0.72
N MET A 172 4.46 -15.64 1.81
CA MET A 172 4.76 -16.36 3.05
C MET A 172 3.52 -17.01 3.64
N ALA A 173 2.38 -16.31 3.66
CA ALA A 173 1.10 -16.90 4.08
C ALA A 173 0.70 -18.10 3.21
N ARG A 174 0.90 -18.02 1.89
CA ARG A 174 0.65 -19.12 0.96
C ARG A 174 1.56 -20.32 1.18
N ARG A 175 2.83 -20.10 1.53
CA ARG A 175 3.79 -21.17 1.87
C ARG A 175 3.43 -21.85 3.19
N SER A 176 2.84 -21.11 4.13
CA SER A 176 2.31 -21.63 5.38
C SER A 176 0.89 -22.20 5.27
N ALA A 177 0.36 -22.42 4.06
CA ALA A 177 -1.04 -22.82 3.85
C ALA A 177 -1.42 -24.12 4.57
N ALA A 178 -0.54 -25.12 4.59
CA ALA A 178 -0.77 -26.38 5.29
C ALA A 178 -0.82 -26.18 6.81
N ALA A 179 0.14 -25.42 7.36
CA ALA A 179 0.17 -25.10 8.78
C ALA A 179 -1.08 -24.31 9.22
N LEU A 180 -1.57 -23.41 8.36
CA LEU A 180 -2.77 -22.60 8.59
C LEU A 180 -4.09 -23.34 8.29
N ALA A 181 -4.02 -24.58 7.80
CA ALA A 181 -5.18 -25.34 7.32
C ALA A 181 -6.09 -24.52 6.38
N LEU A 182 -5.49 -23.83 5.38
CA LEU A 182 -6.25 -23.05 4.41
C LEU A 182 -7.11 -23.97 3.53
N ASN A 183 -8.40 -23.67 3.40
CA ASN A 183 -9.26 -24.35 2.43
C ASN A 183 -9.03 -23.81 1.01
N ASP A 184 -9.63 -24.44 0.00
CA ASP A 184 -9.41 -24.09 -1.41
C ASP A 184 -9.81 -22.64 -1.76
N ILE A 185 -10.85 -22.11 -1.11
CA ILE A 185 -11.31 -20.72 -1.31
C ILE A 185 -10.29 -19.74 -0.71
N GLU A 186 -9.85 -19.99 0.52
CA GLU A 186 -8.83 -19.21 1.21
C GLU A 186 -7.52 -19.20 0.41
N LEU A 187 -7.13 -20.37 -0.13
CA LEU A 187 -5.94 -20.55 -0.95
C LEU A 187 -6.01 -19.75 -2.25
N ARG A 188 -7.14 -19.84 -2.95
CA ARG A 188 -7.40 -19.11 -4.19
C ARG A 188 -7.34 -17.61 -3.95
N ARG A 189 -8.02 -17.11 -2.92
CA ARG A 189 -8.02 -15.69 -2.56
C ARG A 189 -6.64 -15.19 -2.13
N THR A 190 -5.85 -16.04 -1.47
CA THR A 190 -4.44 -15.73 -1.15
C THR A 190 -3.65 -15.54 -2.45
N ASN A 191 -3.80 -16.44 -3.43
CA ASN A 191 -3.11 -16.32 -4.72
C ASN A 191 -3.54 -15.07 -5.50
N VAL A 192 -4.84 -14.73 -5.49
CA VAL A 192 -5.36 -13.50 -6.10
C VAL A 192 -4.66 -12.28 -5.49
N GLN A 193 -4.51 -12.22 -4.17
CA GLN A 193 -3.79 -11.12 -3.52
C GLN A 193 -2.31 -11.07 -3.93
N ILE A 194 -1.63 -12.21 -4.03
CA ILE A 194 -0.25 -12.26 -4.52
C ILE A 194 -0.16 -11.63 -5.91
N HIS A 195 -1.05 -12.00 -6.84
CA HIS A 195 -1.04 -11.47 -8.20
C HIS A 195 -1.34 -9.97 -8.26
N ILE A 196 -2.29 -9.49 -7.46
CA ILE A 196 -2.60 -8.05 -7.36
C ILE A 196 -1.35 -7.26 -6.97
N TRP A 197 -0.63 -7.70 -5.93
CA TRP A 197 0.56 -6.98 -5.45
C TRP A 197 1.79 -7.18 -6.34
N LEU A 198 1.89 -8.30 -7.07
CA LEU A 198 2.90 -8.46 -8.11
C LEU A 198 2.65 -7.55 -9.31
N LEU A 199 1.39 -7.34 -9.71
CA LEU A 199 1.03 -6.36 -10.74
C LEU A 199 1.35 -4.93 -10.29
N ALA A 200 1.08 -4.60 -9.02
CA ALA A 200 1.49 -3.32 -8.43
C ALA A 200 3.02 -3.14 -8.48
N ALA A 201 3.78 -4.15 -8.08
CA ALA A 201 5.23 -4.12 -8.19
C ALA A 201 5.70 -3.98 -9.65
N ALA A 202 5.11 -4.71 -10.59
CA ALA A 202 5.44 -4.57 -12.00
C ALA A 202 5.15 -3.15 -12.53
N GLY A 203 4.04 -2.54 -12.10
CA GLY A 203 3.73 -1.14 -12.38
C GLY A 203 4.77 -0.18 -11.80
N GLY A 204 5.15 -0.36 -10.54
CA GLY A 204 6.23 0.44 -9.92
C GLY A 204 7.55 0.33 -10.68
N LEU A 205 7.95 -0.88 -11.05
CA LEU A 205 9.17 -1.13 -11.81
C LEU A 205 9.12 -0.49 -13.21
N LEU A 206 7.99 -0.62 -13.90
CA LEU A 206 7.79 0.00 -15.21
C LEU A 206 7.91 1.53 -15.10
N SER A 207 7.36 2.14 -14.04
CA SER A 207 7.45 3.59 -13.83
C SER A 207 8.89 4.04 -13.59
N ILE A 208 9.69 3.25 -12.86
CA ILE A 208 11.14 3.52 -12.69
C ILE A 208 11.81 3.53 -14.07
N VAL A 209 11.57 2.51 -14.89
CA VAL A 209 12.16 2.41 -16.23
C VAL A 209 11.74 3.59 -17.10
N LEU A 210 10.45 3.94 -17.12
CA LEU A 210 9.92 5.07 -17.88
C LEU A 210 10.53 6.39 -17.42
N SER A 211 10.65 6.62 -16.11
CA SER A 211 11.21 7.86 -15.54
C SER A 211 12.68 8.08 -15.95
N VAL A 212 13.44 7.00 -16.07
CA VAL A 212 14.87 7.05 -16.45
C VAL A 212 15.07 7.13 -17.98
N THR A 213 14.19 6.48 -18.76
CA THR A 213 14.41 6.30 -20.21
C THR A 213 13.65 7.27 -21.10
N LEU A 214 12.52 7.83 -20.65
CA LEU A 214 11.71 8.73 -21.47
C LEU A 214 12.44 10.06 -21.72
N PRO A 215 12.22 10.74 -22.87
CA PRO A 215 12.65 12.12 -23.08
C PRO A 215 11.93 13.11 -22.15
N ASP A 216 12.50 14.29 -21.93
CA ASP A 216 12.02 15.28 -20.94
C ASP A 216 10.53 15.63 -21.10
N ALA A 217 10.08 15.79 -22.35
CA ALA A 217 8.68 16.09 -22.68
C ALA A 217 7.67 15.04 -22.21
N TRP A 218 8.09 13.78 -22.02
CA TRP A 218 7.22 12.66 -21.70
C TRP A 218 7.36 12.18 -20.25
N VAL A 219 8.22 12.79 -19.44
CA VAL A 219 8.42 12.42 -18.03
C VAL A 219 7.11 12.37 -17.21
N PRO A 220 6.13 13.29 -17.39
CA PRO A 220 4.85 13.20 -16.69
C PRO A 220 4.07 11.89 -16.95
N ALA A 221 4.28 11.24 -18.11
CA ALA A 221 3.62 9.98 -18.44
C ALA A 221 3.97 8.84 -17.46
N ALA A 222 5.17 8.87 -16.86
CA ALA A 222 5.56 7.90 -15.83
C ALA A 222 4.63 7.98 -14.59
N GLY A 223 4.24 9.19 -14.19
CA GLY A 223 3.26 9.41 -13.12
C GLY A 223 1.84 8.99 -13.52
N TYR A 224 1.39 9.34 -14.73
CA TYR A 224 0.02 9.02 -15.17
C TYR A 224 -0.24 7.52 -15.32
N MET A 225 0.80 6.71 -15.54
CA MET A 225 0.67 5.26 -15.64
C MET A 225 0.02 4.63 -14.40
N TYR A 226 0.20 5.22 -13.21
CA TYR A 226 -0.42 4.74 -11.98
C TYR A 226 -1.95 4.82 -11.99
N PHE A 227 -2.56 5.70 -12.78
CA PHE A 227 -4.01 5.69 -12.98
C PHE A 227 -4.49 4.42 -13.67
N GLY A 228 -3.70 3.90 -14.62
CA GLY A 228 -3.97 2.62 -15.28
C GLY A 228 -3.77 1.41 -14.37
N LEU A 229 -3.01 1.54 -13.27
CA LEU A 229 -2.74 0.44 -12.36
C LEU A 229 -3.99 0.01 -11.57
N PHE A 230 -4.82 0.96 -11.13
CA PHE A 230 -6.04 0.66 -10.37
C PHE A 230 -7.02 -0.29 -11.08
N PRO A 231 -7.42 -0.06 -12.35
CA PRO A 231 -8.28 -1.00 -13.07
C PRO A 231 -7.57 -2.34 -13.33
N LEU A 232 -6.26 -2.33 -13.65
CA LEU A 232 -5.49 -3.56 -13.86
C LEU A 232 -5.47 -4.46 -12.63
N MET A 233 -5.34 -3.87 -11.44
CA MET A 233 -5.37 -4.60 -10.17
C MET A 233 -6.75 -5.20 -9.84
N ARG A 234 -7.83 -4.77 -10.49
CA ARG A 234 -9.17 -5.37 -10.33
C ARG A 234 -9.39 -6.61 -11.20
N ILE A 235 -8.58 -6.81 -12.25
CA ILE A 235 -8.72 -7.94 -13.18
C ILE A 235 -8.64 -9.30 -12.45
N PRO A 236 -7.64 -9.57 -11.58
CA PRO A 236 -7.58 -10.85 -10.87
C PRO A 236 -8.81 -11.12 -9.99
N VAL A 237 -9.38 -10.07 -9.38
CA VAL A 237 -10.60 -10.15 -8.57
C VAL A 237 -11.80 -10.49 -9.45
N PHE A 238 -11.94 -9.80 -10.59
CA PHE A 238 -13.04 -10.03 -11.52
C PHE A 238 -13.02 -11.45 -12.09
N LEU A 239 -11.84 -11.95 -12.48
CA LEU A 239 -11.67 -13.32 -12.96
C LEU A 239 -12.03 -14.37 -11.89
N ASP A 240 -11.71 -14.09 -10.62
CA ASP A 240 -12.08 -14.94 -9.49
C ASP A 240 -13.61 -14.98 -9.27
N LEU A 241 -14.27 -13.82 -9.32
CA LEU A 241 -15.73 -13.72 -9.19
C LEU A 241 -16.45 -14.47 -10.32
N ARG A 242 -16.00 -14.32 -11.57
CA ARG A 242 -16.59 -15.00 -12.73
C ARG A 242 -16.48 -16.52 -12.64
N ARG A 243 -15.39 -17.03 -12.06
CA ARG A 243 -15.18 -18.46 -11.87
C ARG A 243 -16.11 -19.05 -10.80
N ASN A 244 -16.48 -18.27 -9.78
CA ASN A 244 -17.44 -18.71 -8.76
C ASN A 244 -18.88 -18.71 -9.29
N SER A 245 -19.26 -17.75 -10.17
CA SER A 245 -20.60 -17.73 -10.78
C SER A 245 -20.84 -18.85 -11.79
N SER A 246 -19.79 -19.46 -12.34
CA SER A 246 -19.89 -20.61 -13.27
C SER A 246 -19.89 -21.98 -12.57
N ALA A 247 -19.71 -22.01 -11.24
CA ALA A 247 -19.66 -23.23 -10.43
C ALA A 247 -20.92 -23.46 -9.58
N THR A 248 -21.92 -22.57 -9.71
CA THR A 248 -23.28 -22.67 -9.16
C THR A 248 -24.26 -22.90 -10.30
#